data_AF-A0AAW8L2D5-F1
#
_entry.id   AF-A0AAW8L2D5-F1
#
_cell.length_a   1.000
_cell.length_b   1.000
_cell.length_c   1.000
_cell.angle_alpha   90.00
_cell.angle_beta   90.00
_cell.angle_gamma   90.00
#
_symmetry.space_group_name_H-M   'P 1'
#
loop_
_entity.id
_entity.type
_entity.pdbx_description
1 polymer ?
#
loop_
_entity_poly.entity_id
_entity_poly.type
_entity_poly.pdbx_seq_one_letter_code
_entity_poly.pdbx_strand_id
1 'polypeptide(L)'
;MNRTEYTLDRIDRKILSALRGNGRLTVAQLAEEVGLSSSPCWTRLKRLETLKIIEGYTVNVNQKAIGIHEVFFIEITLERHDDEMLENFSEALADIPEVV
;
A
#
# COMPACT_ATOMS: atom_id res chain seq x y z
N MET A 1 -9.82 2.46 -18.10
CA MET A 1 -9.59 2.74 -16.66
C MET A 1 -10.84 3.39 -16.09
N ASN A 2 -11.78 2.59 -15.53
CA ASN A 2 -13.01 3.14 -14.95
C ASN A 2 -12.72 3.67 -13.55
N ARG A 3 -12.55 4.99 -13.42
CA ARG A 3 -12.53 5.69 -12.14
C ARG A 3 -13.96 5.70 -11.61
N THR A 4 -14.34 4.66 -10.87
CA THR A 4 -15.51 4.74 -9.99
C THR A 4 -15.18 5.84 -8.98
N GLU A 5 -15.83 7.01 -9.07
CA GLU A 5 -15.64 8.12 -8.12
C GLU A 5 -16.17 7.75 -6.74
N TYR A 6 -15.39 6.94 -6.04
CA TYR A 6 -15.63 6.63 -4.65
C TYR A 6 -15.17 7.81 -3.79
N THR A 7 -16.14 8.52 -3.21
CA THR A 7 -15.82 9.61 -2.28
C THR A 7 -15.60 9.04 -0.88
N LEU A 8 -14.37 9.16 -0.38
CA LEU A 8 -14.00 8.76 0.98
C LEU A 8 -14.73 9.61 2.02
N ASP A 9 -15.58 8.95 2.81
CA ASP A 9 -16.25 9.60 3.92
C ASP A 9 -15.38 9.64 5.20
N ARG A 10 -15.92 10.25 6.26
CA ARG A 10 -15.20 10.42 7.53
C ARG A 10 -14.83 9.08 8.19
N ILE A 11 -15.66 8.06 8.06
CA ILE A 11 -15.41 6.75 8.66
C ILE A 11 -14.33 6.01 7.87
N ASP A 12 -14.37 6.07 6.55
CA ASP A 12 -13.34 5.45 5.72
C ASP A 12 -11.95 6.02 6.02
N ARG A 13 -11.85 7.35 6.20
CA ARG A 13 -10.60 8.00 6.62
C ARG A 13 -10.14 7.54 7.99
N LYS A 14 -11.06 7.31 8.94
CA LYS A 14 -10.71 6.74 10.26
C LYS A 14 -10.20 5.32 10.14
N ILE A 15 -10.85 4.48 9.32
CA ILE A 15 -10.41 3.10 9.04
C ILE A 15 -8.97 3.11 8.49
N LEU A 16 -8.71 3.94 7.47
CA LEU A 16 -7.38 4.07 6.89
C LEU A 16 -6.35 4.58 7.90
N SER A 17 -6.72 5.54 8.75
CA SER A 17 -5.83 6.06 9.79
C SER A 17 -5.48 5.00 10.83
N ALA A 18 -6.47 4.22 11.30
CA ALA A 18 -6.26 3.15 12.27
C ALA A 18 -5.36 2.05 11.70
N LEU A 19 -5.63 1.60 10.46
CA LEU A 19 -4.83 0.56 9.80
C LEU A 19 -3.42 1.02 9.42
N ARG A 20 -3.21 2.31 9.11
CA ARG A 20 -1.85 2.85 8.93
C ARG A 20 -1.03 2.80 10.22
N GLY A 21 -1.67 2.98 11.38
CA GLY A 21 -1.00 2.84 12.67
C GLY A 21 -0.77 1.37 13.05
N ASN A 22 -1.78 0.53 12.84
CA ASN A 22 -1.70 -0.90 13.10
C ASN A 22 -2.50 -1.70 12.06
N GLY A 23 -1.80 -2.21 11.04
CA GLY A 23 -2.41 -3.02 9.99
C GLY A 23 -2.91 -4.40 10.46
N ARG A 24 -2.63 -4.80 11.71
CA ARG A 24 -3.02 -6.10 12.28
C ARG A 24 -4.31 -6.07 13.10
N LEU A 25 -5.00 -4.92 13.15
CA LEU A 25 -6.26 -4.80 13.87
C LEU A 25 -7.26 -5.83 13.34
N THR A 26 -7.88 -6.57 14.26
CA THR A 26 -9.05 -7.37 13.91
C THR A 26 -10.20 -6.45 13.54
N VAL A 27 -11.14 -6.97 12.75
CA VAL A 27 -12.35 -6.21 12.38
C VAL A 27 -13.12 -5.71 13.60
N ALA A 28 -13.13 -6.49 14.70
CA ALA A 28 -13.77 -6.09 15.95
C ALA A 28 -13.05 -4.89 16.61
N GLN A 29 -11.72 -4.93 16.70
CA GLN A 29 -10.92 -3.83 17.25
C GLN A 29 -11.00 -2.58 16.38
N LEU A 30 -10.92 -2.75 15.06
CA LEU A 30 -11.08 -1.65 14.11
C LEU A 30 -12.48 -1.01 14.24
N ALA A 31 -13.52 -1.83 14.38
CA ALA A 31 -14.89 -1.35 14.56
C ALA A 31 -15.04 -0.54 15.85
N GLU A 32 -14.47 -1.02 16.96
CA GLU A 32 -14.42 -0.29 18.23
C GLU A 32 -13.71 1.07 18.08
N GLU A 33 -12.55 1.09 17.44
CA GLU A 33 -11.74 2.31 17.24
C GLU A 33 -12.44 3.35 16.36
N VAL A 34 -13.18 2.92 15.33
CA VAL A 34 -13.87 3.84 14.41
C VAL A 34 -15.29 4.19 14.83
N GLY A 35 -15.84 3.53 15.85
CA GLY A 35 -17.19 3.74 16.39
C GLY A 35 -18.29 3.07 15.57
N LEU A 36 -18.05 1.84 15.10
CA LEU A 36 -19.00 1.01 14.36
C LEU A 36 -19.20 -0.36 15.04
N SER A 37 -20.24 -1.08 14.62
CA SER A 37 -20.31 -2.52 14.85
C SER A 37 -19.48 -3.29 13.80
N SER A 38 -19.13 -4.55 14.10
CA SER A 38 -18.20 -5.33 13.27
C SER A 38 -18.68 -5.53 11.82
N SER A 39 -19.98 -5.74 11.59
CA SER A 39 -20.55 -5.96 10.25
C SER A 39 -20.38 -4.74 9.31
N PRO A 40 -20.83 -3.52 9.64
CA PRO A 40 -20.62 -2.35 8.78
C PRO A 40 -19.14 -1.96 8.65
N CYS A 41 -18.32 -2.21 9.68
CA CYS A 41 -16.87 -2.01 9.56
C CYS A 41 -16.24 -2.95 8.53
N TRP A 42 -16.63 -4.24 8.57
CA TRP A 42 -16.17 -5.24 7.60
C TRP A 42 -16.54 -4.87 6.17
N THR A 43 -17.80 -4.50 5.92
CA THR A 43 -18.26 -4.13 4.58
C THR A 43 -17.49 -2.93 4.02
N ARG A 44 -17.20 -1.93 4.86
CA ARG A 44 -16.40 -0.76 4.47
C ARG A 44 -14.95 -1.14 4.18
N LEU A 45 -14.31 -1.89 5.07
CA LEU A 45 -12.96 -2.39 4.86
C LEU A 45 -12.85 -3.15 3.54
N LYS A 46 -13.77 -4.10 3.29
CA LYS A 46 -13.81 -4.88 2.07
C LYS A 46 -14.00 -4.02 0.81
N ARG A 47 -14.80 -2.95 0.92
CA ARG A 47 -14.99 -1.99 -0.18
C ARG A 47 -13.71 -1.22 -0.48
N LEU A 48 -13.00 -0.74 0.55
CA LEU A 48 -11.72 -0.03 0.38
C LEU A 48 -10.66 -0.92 -0.30
N GLU A 49 -10.61 -2.21 0.04
CA GLU A 49 -9.74 -3.19 -0.61
C GLU A 49 -10.16 -3.47 -2.06
N THR A 50 -11.45 -3.72 -2.30
CA THR A 50 -11.98 -4.02 -3.63
C THR A 50 -11.77 -2.88 -4.61
N LEU A 51 -11.89 -1.64 -4.12
CA LEU A 51 -11.66 -0.43 -4.90
C LEU A 51 -10.18 -0.06 -5.04
N LYS A 52 -9.25 -0.89 -4.55
CA LYS A 52 -7.80 -0.62 -4.55
C LYS A 52 -7.41 0.69 -3.87
N ILE A 53 -8.24 1.19 -2.95
CA ILE A 53 -7.87 2.29 -2.05
C ILE A 53 -6.92 1.78 -0.97
N ILE A 54 -7.11 0.52 -0.55
CA ILE A 54 -6.11 -0.27 0.16
C ILE A 54 -5.47 -1.18 -0.88
N GLU A 55 -4.23 -0.88 -1.25
CA GLU A 55 -3.47 -1.63 -2.25
C GLU A 55 -2.93 -2.95 -1.70
N GLY A 56 -2.55 -2.95 -0.42
CA GLY A 56 -2.05 -4.11 0.29
C GLY A 56 -1.70 -3.81 1.74
N TYR A 57 -1.19 -4.84 2.43
CA TYR A 57 -0.70 -4.76 3.80
C TYR A 57 0.75 -5.18 3.81
N THR A 58 1.62 -4.35 4.36
CA THR A 58 3.06 -4.58 4.37
C THR A 58 3.58 -4.71 5.80
N VAL A 59 4.78 -5.28 5.93
CA VAL A 59 5.52 -5.35 7.19
C VAL A 59 6.74 -4.46 7.05
N ASN A 60 6.97 -3.58 8.02
CA ASN A 60 8.24 -2.85 8.12
C ASN A 60 9.28 -3.77 8.76
N VAL A 61 10.29 -4.15 7.99
CA VAL A 61 11.33 -5.09 8.42
C VAL A 61 12.58 -4.32 8.79
N ASN A 62 13.14 -4.62 9.96
CA ASN A 62 14.46 -4.12 10.33
C ASN A 62 15.52 -4.82 9.48
N GLN A 63 15.91 -4.17 8.37
CA GLN A 63 16.92 -4.66 7.43
C GLN A 63 18.25 -5.03 8.11
N LYS A 64 18.72 -4.20 9.07
CA LYS A 64 19.97 -4.46 9.80
C LYS A 64 19.91 -5.74 10.63
N ALA A 65 18.75 -6.05 11.21
CA ALA A 65 18.57 -7.25 12.03
C ALA A 65 18.56 -8.55 11.20
N ILE A 66 18.30 -8.46 9.90
CA ILE A 66 18.30 -9.62 8.98
C ILE A 66 19.55 -9.69 8.10
N GLY A 67 20.61 -8.94 8.44
CA GLY A 67 21.89 -8.99 7.73
C GLY A 67 21.99 -8.08 6.50
N ILE A 68 21.00 -7.22 6.25
CA ILE A 68 21.05 -6.20 5.19
C ILE A 68 21.58 -4.91 5.82
N HIS A 69 22.88 -4.67 5.65
CA HIS A 69 23.60 -3.62 6.36
C HIS A 69 23.74 -2.32 5.56
N GLU A 70 23.66 -2.41 4.23
CA GLU A 70 23.95 -1.32 3.32
C GLU A 70 22.76 -1.10 2.39
N VAL A 71 22.39 0.17 2.19
CA VAL A 71 21.36 0.61 1.25
C VAL A 71 22.03 1.58 0.30
N PHE A 72 21.95 1.30 -0.99
CA PHE A 72 22.54 2.13 -2.04
C PHE A 72 21.44 2.90 -2.76
N PHE A 73 21.72 4.18 -3.03
CA PHE A 73 20.91 4.98 -3.95
C PHE A 73 21.70 5.08 -5.26
N ILE A 74 21.10 4.62 -6.36
CA ILE A 74 21.74 4.59 -7.67
C ILE A 74 21.02 5.58 -8.58
N GLU A 75 21.79 6.50 -9.16
CA GLU A 75 21.31 7.35 -10.24
C GLU A 75 21.62 6.66 -11.57
N ILE A 76 20.60 6.50 -12.42
CA ILE A 76 20.71 5.86 -13.72
C ILE A 76 20.32 6.88 -14.79
N THR A 77 21.24 7.18 -15.70
CA THR A 77 20.97 8.02 -16.87
C THR A 77 20.73 7.12 -18.07
N LEU A 78 19.57 7.29 -18.72
CA LEU A 78 19.18 6.52 -19.89
C LEU A 78 19.57 7.30 -21.16
N GLU A 79 20.11 6.61 -22.17
CA GLU A 79 20.51 7.25 -23.44
C GLU A 79 19.31 7.73 -24.26
N ARG A 80 18.14 7.11 -24.08
CA ARG A 80 16.87 7.45 -24.73
C ARG A 80 15.75 7.44 -23.70
N HIS A 81 14.80 8.36 -23.83
CA HIS A 81 13.66 8.53 -22.93
C HIS A 81 12.31 8.43 -23.67
N ASP A 82 12.23 7.56 -24.68
CA ASP A 82 10.94 7.22 -25.27
C ASP A 82 10.14 6.31 -24.33
N ASP A 83 8.81 6.32 -24.49
CA ASP A 83 7.86 5.66 -23.59
C ASP A 83 8.14 4.15 -23.48
N GLU A 84 8.48 3.50 -24.61
CA GLU A 84 8.79 2.08 -24.67
C GLU A 84 10.06 1.73 -23.87
N MET A 85 11.10 2.57 -23.96
CA MET A 85 12.34 2.36 -23.21
C MET A 85 12.12 2.53 -21.70
N LEU A 86 11.36 3.55 -21.29
CA LEU A 86 11.03 3.79 -19.87
C LEU A 86 10.19 2.66 -19.26
N GLU A 87 9.22 2.13 -20.02
CA GLU A 87 8.39 1.01 -19.58
C GLU A 87 9.22 -0.26 -19.41
N ASN A 88 9.99 -0.66 -20.43
CA ASN A 88 10.88 -1.81 -20.36
C ASN A 88 11.92 -1.72 -19.23
N PHE A 89 12.47 -0.53 -19.01
CA PHE A 89 13.43 -0.29 -17.92
C PHE A 89 12.76 -0.45 -16.55
N SER A 90 11.56 0.10 -16.38
CA SER A 90 10.81 0.00 -15.12
C SER A 90 10.39 -1.44 -14.81
N GLU A 91 9.94 -2.20 -15.82
CA GLU A 91 9.62 -3.63 -15.67
C GLU A 91 10.85 -4.45 -15.28
N ALA A 92 11.97 -4.24 -15.97
CA ALA A 92 13.21 -4.94 -15.66
C ALA A 92 13.73 -4.65 -14.24
N LEU A 93 13.57 -3.41 -13.74
CA LEU A 93 13.92 -3.07 -12.36
C LEU A 93 12.96 -3.71 -11.35
N ALA A 94 11.66 -3.76 -11.64
CA ALA A 94 10.66 -4.35 -10.75
C ALA A 94 10.87 -5.85 -10.51
N ASP A 95 11.52 -6.54 -11.45
CA ASP A 95 11.88 -7.96 -11.33
C ASP A 95 13.12 -8.22 -10.46
N ILE A 96 13.87 -7.18 -10.07
CA ILE A 96 15.07 -7.31 -9.23
C ILE A 96 14.67 -7.13 -7.76
N PRO A 97 14.72 -8.20 -6.93
CA PRO A 97 14.25 -8.14 -5.54
C PRO A 97 14.97 -7.11 -4.65
N GLU A 98 16.20 -6.76 -4.99
CA GLU A 98 17.02 -5.79 -4.28
C GLU A 98 16.66 -4.33 -4.60
N VAL A 99 15.84 -4.08 -5.63
CA VAL A 99 15.34 -2.74 -6.01
C VAL A 99 13.97 -2.52 -5.36
N VAL A 100 13.85 -1.49 -4.52
CA VAL A 100 12.67 -1.25 -3.64
C VAL A 100 12.18 0.19 -3.76
#